data_AF-A0AAD0HN59-F1
#
_entry.id   AF-A0AAD0HN59-F1
#
_cell.length_a   1.000
_cell.length_b   1.000
_cell.length_c   1.000
_cell.angle_alpha   90.00
_cell.angle_beta   90.00
_cell.angle_gamma   90.00
#
_symmetry.space_group_name_H-M   'P 1'
#
loop_
_entity.id
_entity.type
_entity.pdbx_description
1 polymer ?
#
loop_
_entity_poly.entity_id
_entity_poly.type
_entity_poly.pdbx_seq_one_letter_code
_entity_poly.pdbx_strand_id
1 'polypeptide(L)'
;MDFPKLYNDPILYHKRKDTYDDPYMSYDETHSILNGRILLTENPNRENRVVITGGNKEWKEIEDGELEDDCYRVDYMMGVIFFNDSNEGKQLQVKYIGEGAYFYPAARIWVKRSGNTVVETLQGLIDEAEDCIIRMNERILECERVIKRCIEITTWCRQITSQYERVVEETKKKYYPSVNNYSDLIVEYPNPQVGWTVAVKNIKTVYRWDGFEWVDIGVSEVYEGFNILLSAYEPHSLNYIWYQDESLSPTKKRVVISNAAPETGQIWYKPD
;
A
#
# COMPACT_ATOMS: atom_id res chain seq x y z
N MET A 1 -15.63 -34.76 -2.49
CA MET A 1 -16.72 -34.92 -1.50
C MET A 1 -17.06 -36.41 -1.41
N ASP A 2 -16.91 -37.03 -0.24
CA ASP A 2 -17.15 -38.47 -0.05
C ASP A 2 -18.62 -38.70 0.34
N PHE A 3 -19.48 -38.84 -0.66
CA PHE A 3 -20.95 -38.96 -0.51
C PHE A 3 -21.44 -40.04 0.48
N PRO A 4 -20.76 -41.18 0.70
CA PRO A 4 -21.14 -42.16 1.71
C PRO A 4 -21.22 -41.61 3.14
N LYS A 5 -20.47 -40.55 3.48
CA LYS A 5 -20.55 -39.91 4.81
C LYS A 5 -21.80 -39.04 4.99
N LEU A 6 -22.37 -38.49 3.91
CA LEU A 6 -23.57 -37.64 3.96
C LEU A 6 -24.83 -38.42 4.38
N TYR A 7 -24.89 -39.73 4.10
CA TYR A 7 -26.05 -40.56 4.41
C TYR A 7 -26.22 -40.90 5.90
N ASN A 8 -25.15 -40.77 6.71
CA ASN A 8 -25.14 -41.20 8.11
C ASN A 8 -25.33 -40.08 9.13
N ASP A 9 -25.63 -38.85 8.69
CA ASP A 9 -25.87 -37.74 9.61
C ASP A 9 -27.36 -37.64 9.97
N PRO A 10 -27.81 -38.02 11.18
CA PRO A 10 -29.23 -38.10 11.51
C PRO A 10 -29.86 -36.71 11.72
N ILE A 11 -31.16 -36.58 11.42
CA ILE A 11 -31.94 -35.46 11.95
C ILE A 11 -32.09 -35.69 13.44
N LEU A 12 -31.67 -34.72 14.25
CA LEU A 12 -31.82 -34.79 15.70
C LEU A 12 -33.08 -34.04 16.10
N TYR A 13 -33.93 -34.70 16.86
CA TYR A 13 -35.05 -34.06 17.52
C TYR A 13 -34.82 -34.08 19.02
N HIS A 14 -34.70 -32.89 19.61
CA HIS A 14 -34.64 -32.75 21.05
C HIS A 14 -36.00 -32.26 21.52
N LYS A 15 -36.81 -33.13 22.14
CA LYS A 15 -38.05 -32.75 22.80
C LYS A 15 -37.88 -32.77 24.30
N ARG A 16 -38.22 -31.66 24.94
CA ARG A 16 -38.30 -31.55 26.39
C ARG A 16 -39.48 -32.36 26.92
N LYS A 17 -39.29 -33.04 28.05
CA LYS A 17 -40.33 -33.91 28.64
C LYS A 17 -41.25 -33.20 29.63
N ASP A 18 -40.97 -31.95 29.93
CA ASP A 18 -41.61 -31.18 31.00
C ASP A 18 -41.57 -31.93 32.35
N THR A 19 -40.39 -32.46 32.67
CA THR A 19 -40.12 -33.13 33.94
C THR A 19 -39.16 -32.28 34.77
N TYR A 20 -39.01 -32.59 36.07
CA TYR A 20 -38.07 -31.86 36.93
C TYR A 20 -36.64 -31.83 36.36
N ASP A 21 -36.20 -32.91 35.72
CA ASP A 21 -34.85 -33.03 35.14
C ASP A 21 -34.74 -32.46 33.72
N ASP A 22 -35.86 -32.24 33.04
CA ASP A 22 -35.93 -31.73 31.66
C ASP A 22 -37.21 -30.89 31.48
N PRO A 23 -37.28 -29.70 32.12
CA PRO A 23 -38.45 -28.85 32.11
C PRO A 23 -38.55 -28.07 30.80
N TYR A 24 -39.76 -27.61 30.46
CA TYR A 24 -39.91 -26.56 29.46
C TYR A 24 -39.20 -25.27 29.89
N MET A 25 -38.68 -24.52 28.92
CA MET A 25 -37.93 -23.29 29.19
C MET A 25 -38.70 -22.05 28.78
N SER A 26 -38.72 -21.04 29.64
CA SER A 26 -39.29 -19.74 29.31
C SER A 26 -38.25 -18.90 28.59
N TYR A 27 -38.64 -18.36 27.45
CA TYR A 27 -37.82 -17.50 26.60
C TYR A 27 -38.39 -16.10 26.54
N ASP A 28 -37.49 -15.12 26.51
CA ASP A 28 -37.78 -13.71 26.32
C ASP A 28 -36.70 -13.14 25.39
N GLU A 29 -36.96 -13.24 24.09
CA GLU A 29 -35.98 -13.02 23.03
C GLU A 29 -36.31 -11.77 22.22
N THR A 30 -35.29 -11.03 21.82
CA THR A 30 -35.45 -9.87 20.93
C THR A 30 -34.97 -10.24 19.54
N HIS A 31 -35.88 -10.19 18.57
CA HIS A 31 -35.62 -10.57 17.18
C HIS A 31 -35.98 -9.44 16.21
N SER A 32 -35.30 -9.39 15.08
CA SER A 32 -35.70 -8.54 13.96
C SER A 32 -36.43 -9.38 12.93
N ILE A 33 -37.51 -8.85 12.35
CA ILE A 33 -38.22 -9.52 11.27
C ILE A 33 -37.34 -9.49 10.02
N LEU A 34 -37.02 -10.68 9.49
CA LEU A 34 -36.18 -10.86 8.31
C LEU A 34 -36.85 -11.79 7.30
N ASN A 35 -37.10 -11.28 6.10
CA ASN A 35 -37.89 -11.93 5.05
C ASN A 35 -39.30 -12.32 5.54
N GLY A 36 -39.98 -11.40 6.22
CA GLY A 36 -41.35 -11.58 6.73
C GLY A 36 -41.46 -12.59 7.87
N ARG A 37 -40.35 -13.00 8.50
CA ARG A 37 -40.34 -14.05 9.52
C ARG A 37 -39.37 -13.79 10.66
N ILE A 38 -39.67 -14.42 11.80
CA ILE A 38 -38.77 -14.60 12.95
C ILE A 38 -38.61 -16.11 13.18
N LEU A 39 -37.38 -16.56 13.40
CA LEU A 39 -37.08 -17.94 13.80
C LEU A 39 -36.76 -17.95 15.30
N LEU A 40 -37.50 -18.76 16.05
CA LEU A 40 -37.32 -18.95 17.48
C LEU A 40 -36.20 -19.95 17.77
N THR A 41 -35.61 -19.84 18.96
CA THR A 41 -34.58 -20.77 19.43
C THR A 41 -35.14 -22.18 19.63
N GLU A 42 -36.33 -22.29 20.20
CA GLU A 42 -37.05 -23.57 20.38
C GLU A 42 -38.46 -23.48 19.80
N ASN A 43 -39.04 -24.64 19.52
CA ASN A 43 -40.44 -24.77 19.15
C ASN A 43 -41.32 -24.34 20.33
N PRO A 44 -42.21 -23.35 20.14
CA PRO A 44 -43.07 -22.88 21.21
C PRO A 44 -44.12 -23.93 21.58
N ASN A 45 -44.51 -23.96 22.84
CA ASN A 45 -45.65 -24.71 23.33
C ASN A 45 -46.94 -24.04 22.83
N ARG A 46 -47.81 -24.84 22.19
CA ARG A 46 -49.06 -24.33 21.59
C ARG A 46 -50.10 -23.92 22.62
N GLU A 47 -50.13 -24.56 23.79
CA GLU A 47 -51.09 -24.26 24.86
C GLU A 47 -50.79 -22.91 25.53
N ASN A 48 -49.51 -22.58 25.71
CA ASN A 48 -49.06 -21.32 26.30
C ASN A 48 -49.05 -20.15 25.31
N ARG A 49 -49.14 -20.44 24.00
CA ARG A 49 -49.08 -19.49 22.89
C ARG A 49 -47.79 -18.66 22.90
N VAL A 50 -47.59 -17.87 21.84
CA VAL A 50 -46.48 -16.91 21.78
C VAL A 50 -47.04 -15.53 22.11
N VAL A 51 -46.26 -14.69 22.78
CA VAL A 51 -46.63 -13.31 23.09
C VAL A 51 -45.59 -12.39 22.49
N ILE A 52 -46.05 -11.46 21.64
CA ILE A 52 -45.18 -10.50 20.94
C ILE A 52 -45.46 -9.10 21.45
N THR A 53 -44.39 -8.38 21.78
CA THR A 53 -44.44 -6.99 22.24
C THR A 53 -43.44 -6.13 21.48
N GLY A 54 -43.78 -4.87 21.23
CA GLY A 54 -42.93 -3.91 20.51
C GLY A 54 -43.61 -3.33 19.27
N GLY A 55 -42.95 -2.38 18.61
CA GLY A 55 -43.48 -1.74 17.41
C GLY A 55 -44.67 -0.81 17.63
N ASN A 56 -44.93 -0.37 18.88
CA ASN A 56 -46.03 0.51 19.27
C ASN A 56 -47.43 0.06 18.83
N LYS A 57 -47.65 -1.26 18.79
CA LYS A 57 -48.95 -1.86 18.48
C LYS A 57 -49.19 -3.12 19.27
N GLU A 58 -50.47 -3.48 19.37
CA GLU A 58 -50.91 -4.76 19.92
C GLU A 58 -50.87 -5.81 18.81
N TRP A 59 -50.19 -6.92 19.07
CA TRP A 59 -50.03 -8.00 18.12
C TRP A 59 -51.06 -9.09 18.36
N LYS A 60 -51.70 -9.56 17.29
CA LYS A 60 -52.72 -10.62 17.34
C LYS A 60 -52.25 -11.87 16.61
N GLU A 61 -52.29 -13.01 17.29
CA GLU A 61 -52.02 -14.29 16.66
C GLU A 61 -53.25 -14.74 15.86
N ILE A 62 -53.04 -15.13 14.61
CA ILE A 62 -54.06 -15.75 13.75
C ILE A 62 -53.62 -17.17 13.36
N GLU A 63 -54.57 -18.11 13.28
CA GLU A 63 -54.27 -19.49 12.85
C GLU A 63 -54.32 -19.63 11.32
N ASP A 64 -55.22 -18.91 10.66
CA ASP A 64 -55.43 -18.94 9.21
C ASP A 64 -55.91 -17.57 8.70
N GLY A 65 -55.71 -17.29 7.42
CA GLY A 65 -56.05 -16.02 6.76
C GLY A 65 -54.83 -15.19 6.31
N GLU A 66 -55.11 -14.02 5.76
CA GLU A 66 -54.07 -13.05 5.37
C GLU A 66 -53.51 -12.33 6.61
N LEU A 67 -52.19 -12.16 6.64
CA LEU A 67 -51.51 -11.45 7.72
C LEU A 67 -51.70 -9.95 7.54
N GLU A 68 -52.55 -9.32 8.33
CA GLU A 68 -52.65 -7.86 8.42
C GLU A 68 -51.43 -7.26 9.15
N ASP A 69 -51.30 -5.93 9.17
CA ASP A 69 -50.12 -5.27 9.77
C ASP A 69 -49.95 -5.60 11.26
N ASP A 70 -51.04 -5.72 12.03
CA ASP A 70 -51.04 -6.03 13.47
C ASP A 70 -51.15 -7.54 13.78
N CYS A 71 -51.15 -8.39 12.76
CA CYS A 71 -51.33 -9.83 12.90
C CYS A 71 -50.03 -10.60 12.66
N TYR A 72 -49.91 -11.76 13.31
CA TYR A 72 -48.83 -12.72 13.10
C TYR A 72 -49.37 -14.14 13.14
N ARG A 73 -48.65 -15.07 12.52
CA ARG A 73 -48.99 -16.51 12.56
C ARG A 73 -47.78 -17.30 13.04
N VAL A 74 -48.02 -18.26 13.91
CA VAL A 74 -46.96 -19.10 14.48
C VAL A 74 -47.05 -20.52 13.91
N ASP A 75 -45.97 -20.98 13.29
CA ASP A 75 -45.73 -22.40 13.05
C ASP A 75 -45.06 -23.00 14.29
N TYR A 76 -45.90 -23.56 15.16
CA TYR A 76 -45.48 -24.23 16.39
C TYR A 76 -44.64 -25.49 16.15
N MET A 77 -44.65 -26.07 14.94
CA MET A 77 -43.88 -27.27 14.63
C MET A 77 -42.44 -26.92 14.24
N MET A 78 -42.23 -25.76 13.61
CA MET A 78 -40.91 -25.31 13.15
C MET A 78 -40.34 -24.15 13.97
N GLY A 79 -41.11 -23.59 14.90
CA GLY A 79 -40.68 -22.43 15.68
C GLY A 79 -40.54 -21.17 14.83
N VAL A 80 -41.38 -21.01 13.81
CA VAL A 80 -41.31 -19.85 12.89
C VAL A 80 -42.54 -18.97 13.08
N ILE A 81 -42.32 -17.66 13.21
CA ILE A 81 -43.38 -16.66 13.26
C ILE A 81 -43.38 -15.90 11.93
N PHE A 82 -44.54 -15.80 11.30
CA PHE A 82 -44.76 -15.09 10.05
C PHE A 82 -45.47 -13.76 10.31
N PHE A 83 -45.05 -12.74 9.57
CA PHE A 83 -45.58 -11.38 9.63
C PHE A 83 -45.93 -10.88 8.23
N ASN A 84 -46.73 -9.81 8.16
CA ASN A 84 -46.86 -9.03 6.93
C ASN A 84 -45.51 -8.37 6.56
N ASP A 85 -45.22 -8.28 5.26
CA ASP A 85 -44.02 -7.63 4.71
C ASP A 85 -43.88 -6.15 5.14
N SER A 86 -44.98 -5.47 5.49
CA SER A 86 -44.98 -4.11 6.08
C SER A 86 -44.21 -4.00 7.40
N ASN A 87 -43.91 -5.13 8.03
CA ASN A 87 -43.21 -5.22 9.30
C ASN A 87 -41.72 -5.56 9.18
N GLU A 88 -41.19 -5.71 7.97
CA GLU A 88 -39.80 -6.05 7.73
C GLU A 88 -38.83 -5.09 8.47
N GLY A 89 -37.79 -5.66 9.08
CA GLY A 89 -36.77 -4.91 9.80
C GLY A 89 -37.19 -4.37 11.18
N LYS A 90 -38.46 -4.53 11.60
CA LYS A 90 -38.89 -4.15 12.95
C LYS A 90 -38.29 -5.12 13.98
N GLN A 91 -37.81 -4.57 15.09
CA GLN A 91 -37.31 -5.34 16.22
C GLN A 91 -38.44 -5.54 17.24
N LEU A 92 -38.73 -6.80 17.57
CA LEU A 92 -39.81 -7.21 18.46
C LEU A 92 -39.28 -8.12 19.56
N GLN A 93 -39.92 -8.03 20.72
CA GLN A 93 -39.67 -8.90 21.87
C GLN A 93 -40.71 -10.02 21.85
N VAL A 94 -40.24 -11.26 21.88
CA VAL A 94 -41.04 -12.47 21.76
C VAL A 94 -40.87 -13.31 23.03
N LYS A 95 -41.99 -13.58 23.71
CA LYS A 95 -42.05 -14.40 24.92
C LYS A 95 -42.82 -15.68 24.63
N TYR A 96 -42.24 -16.81 25.01
CA TYR A 96 -42.84 -18.13 24.79
C TYR A 96 -42.24 -19.17 25.72
N ILE A 97 -42.90 -20.31 25.83
CA ILE A 97 -42.37 -21.50 26.51
C ILE A 97 -41.90 -22.47 25.43
N GLY A 98 -40.64 -22.90 25.47
CA GLY A 98 -40.02 -23.80 24.49
C GLY A 98 -40.10 -25.28 24.89
N GLU A 99 -40.39 -26.14 23.91
CA GLU A 99 -40.46 -27.61 24.05
C GLU A 99 -39.25 -28.33 23.44
N GLY A 100 -38.20 -27.61 23.04
CA GLY A 100 -37.07 -28.13 22.28
C GLY A 100 -37.16 -27.86 20.77
N ALA A 101 -36.31 -28.49 19.95
CA ALA A 101 -36.13 -28.13 18.54
C ALA A 101 -35.72 -29.30 17.63
N TYR A 102 -35.93 -29.12 16.32
CA TYR A 102 -35.38 -29.99 15.27
C TYR A 102 -34.06 -29.44 14.75
N PHE A 103 -33.04 -30.27 14.70
CA PHE A 103 -31.74 -29.95 14.12
C PHE A 103 -31.54 -30.74 12.83
N TYR A 104 -31.43 -30.00 11.72
CA TYR A 104 -31.18 -30.56 10.41
C TYR A 104 -29.69 -30.46 10.10
N PRO A 105 -29.00 -31.57 9.82
CA PRO A 105 -27.59 -31.52 9.47
C PRO A 105 -27.40 -30.81 8.13
N ALA A 106 -26.41 -29.91 8.05
CA ALA A 106 -26.09 -29.17 6.83
C ALA A 106 -25.74 -30.09 5.64
N ALA A 107 -25.22 -31.29 5.93
CA ALA A 107 -24.97 -32.35 4.97
C ALA A 107 -26.23 -32.79 4.18
N ARG A 108 -27.43 -32.64 4.75
CA ARG A 108 -28.70 -33.04 4.13
C ARG A 108 -29.48 -31.88 3.53
N ILE A 109 -29.03 -30.66 3.72
CA ILE A 109 -29.62 -29.47 3.13
C ILE A 109 -28.97 -29.27 1.76
N TRP A 110 -29.72 -29.52 0.68
CA TRP A 110 -29.23 -29.33 -0.68
C TRP A 110 -29.46 -27.89 -1.12
N VAL A 111 -28.44 -27.30 -1.74
CA VAL A 111 -28.47 -25.92 -2.26
C VAL A 111 -28.47 -25.91 -3.78
N LYS A 112 -28.05 -27.02 -4.41
CA LYS A 112 -28.06 -27.20 -5.86
C LYS A 112 -28.40 -28.64 -6.22
N ARG A 113 -29.29 -28.79 -7.21
CA ARG A 113 -29.68 -30.09 -7.76
C ARG A 113 -29.62 -30.09 -9.28
N SER A 114 -29.34 -31.26 -9.86
CA SER A 114 -29.42 -31.50 -11.30
C SER A 114 -30.24 -32.78 -11.51
N GLY A 115 -31.43 -32.63 -12.10
CA GLY A 115 -32.40 -33.72 -12.18
C GLY A 115 -32.74 -34.28 -10.80
N ASN A 116 -32.56 -35.59 -10.62
CA ASN A 116 -32.85 -36.29 -9.36
C ASN A 116 -31.61 -36.49 -8.48
N THR A 117 -30.52 -35.77 -8.74
CA THR A 117 -29.25 -35.90 -8.03
C THR A 117 -28.91 -34.60 -7.32
N VAL A 118 -28.52 -34.71 -6.04
CA VAL A 118 -27.97 -33.59 -5.25
C VAL A 118 -26.56 -33.31 -5.77
N VAL A 119 -26.34 -32.07 -6.20
CA VAL A 119 -25.03 -31.63 -6.73
C VAL A 119 -24.20 -31.00 -5.61
N GLU A 120 -24.85 -30.27 -4.72
CA GLU A 120 -24.19 -29.45 -3.70
C GLU A 120 -25.07 -29.35 -2.45
N THR A 121 -24.43 -29.47 -1.29
CA THR A 121 -25.06 -29.36 0.02
C THR A 121 -24.59 -28.10 0.73
N LEU A 122 -25.34 -27.67 1.74
CA LEU A 122 -24.94 -26.55 2.58
C LEU A 122 -23.60 -26.83 3.28
N GLN A 123 -23.36 -28.07 3.72
CA GLN A 123 -22.06 -28.45 4.27
C GLN A 123 -20.94 -28.25 3.25
N GLY A 124 -21.15 -28.66 2.00
CA GLY A 124 -20.18 -28.45 0.93
C GLY A 124 -19.84 -26.98 0.71
N LEU A 125 -20.84 -26.10 0.69
CA LEU A 125 -20.63 -24.66 0.61
C LEU A 125 -19.86 -24.10 1.81
N ILE A 126 -20.14 -24.59 3.02
CA ILE A 126 -19.44 -24.16 4.24
C ILE A 126 -17.96 -24.55 4.15
N ASP A 127 -17.68 -25.81 3.81
CA ASP A 127 -16.30 -26.31 3.67
C ASP A 127 -15.52 -25.50 2.61
N GLU A 128 -16.14 -25.23 1.45
CA GLU A 128 -15.54 -24.40 0.39
C GLU A 128 -15.28 -22.96 0.83
N ALA A 129 -16.19 -22.37 1.61
CA ALA A 129 -16.04 -21.04 2.16
C ALA A 129 -14.90 -20.97 3.18
N GLU A 130 -14.80 -21.95 4.09
CA GLU A 130 -13.71 -22.07 5.05
C GLU A 130 -12.34 -22.20 4.35
N ASP A 131 -12.25 -23.09 3.36
CA ASP A 131 -11.06 -23.25 2.53
C ASP A 131 -10.67 -21.95 1.80
N CYS A 132 -11.66 -21.20 1.32
CA CYS A 132 -11.42 -19.91 0.68
C CYS A 132 -10.87 -18.87 1.67
N ILE A 133 -11.41 -18.82 2.88
CA ILE A 133 -10.94 -17.93 3.95
C ILE A 133 -9.49 -18.25 4.32
N ILE A 134 -9.15 -19.54 4.46
CA ILE A 134 -7.78 -19.97 4.76
C ILE A 134 -6.81 -19.48 3.67
N ARG A 135 -7.13 -19.71 2.39
CA ARG A 135 -6.30 -19.22 1.27
C ARG A 135 -6.17 -17.70 1.25
N MET A 136 -7.22 -16.97 1.60
CA MET A 136 -7.16 -15.51 1.67
C MET A 136 -6.22 -15.04 2.78
N ASN A 137 -6.27 -15.65 3.95
CA ASN A 137 -5.37 -15.32 5.06
C ASN A 137 -3.90 -15.57 4.71
N GLU A 138 -3.59 -16.69 4.03
CA GLU A 138 -2.23 -16.96 3.55
C GLU A 138 -1.73 -15.88 2.58
N ARG A 139 -2.59 -15.42 1.66
CA ARG A 139 -2.24 -14.36 0.71
C ARG A 139 -2.03 -13.01 1.40
N ILE A 140 -2.81 -12.69 2.43
CA ILE A 140 -2.64 -11.46 3.22
C ILE A 140 -1.27 -11.47 3.90
N LEU A 141 -0.89 -12.58 4.53
CA LEU A 141 0.42 -12.72 5.17
C LEU A 141 1.58 -12.52 4.17
N GLU A 142 1.45 -13.01 2.94
CA GLU A 142 2.47 -12.79 1.91
C GLU A 142 2.55 -11.32 1.49
N CYS A 143 1.40 -10.65 1.29
CA CYS A 143 1.36 -9.22 1.00
C CYS A 143 2.04 -8.40 2.10
N GLU A 144 1.81 -8.73 3.38
CA GLU A 144 2.46 -8.05 4.51
C GLU A 144 3.99 -8.20 4.47
N ARG A 145 4.51 -9.38 4.13
CA ARG A 145 5.96 -9.60 3.95
C ARG A 145 6.53 -8.74 2.82
N VAL A 146 5.84 -8.69 1.68
CA VAL A 146 6.24 -7.87 0.53
C VAL A 146 6.24 -6.38 0.90
N ILE A 147 5.20 -5.91 1.58
CA ILE A 147 5.10 -4.52 2.05
C ILE A 147 6.28 -4.17 2.95
N LYS A 148 6.59 -5.03 3.93
CA LYS A 148 7.73 -4.81 4.83
C LYS A 148 9.04 -4.66 4.06
N ARG A 149 9.29 -5.55 3.08
CA ARG A 149 10.48 -5.48 2.22
C ARG A 149 10.51 -4.19 1.39
N CYS A 150 9.39 -3.77 0.83
CA CYS A 150 9.31 -2.52 0.07
C CYS A 150 9.61 -1.29 0.93
N ILE A 151 9.16 -1.29 2.19
CA ILE A 151 9.48 -0.23 3.16
C ILE A 151 10.99 -0.17 3.40
N GLU A 152 11.63 -1.31 3.67
CA GLU A 152 13.09 -1.40 3.87
C GLU A 152 13.89 -0.94 2.65
N ILE A 153 13.46 -1.30 1.44
CA ILE A 153 14.09 -0.83 0.21
C ILE A 153 13.91 0.69 0.06
N THR A 154 12.71 1.21 0.36
CA THR A 154 12.42 2.64 0.23
C THR A 154 13.25 3.47 1.21
N THR A 155 13.42 3.01 2.45
CA THR A 155 14.26 3.69 3.44
C THR A 155 15.73 3.69 3.01
N TRP A 156 16.22 2.57 2.49
CA TRP A 156 17.58 2.47 1.95
C TRP A 156 17.80 3.42 0.77
N CYS A 157 16.88 3.45 -0.21
CA CYS A 157 16.96 4.38 -1.35
C CYS A 157 16.99 5.85 -0.89
N ARG A 158 16.18 6.21 0.12
CA ARG A 158 16.17 7.57 0.70
C ARG A 158 17.51 7.92 1.33
N GLN A 159 18.10 7.02 2.11
CA GLN A 159 19.41 7.23 2.73
C GLN A 159 20.50 7.46 1.70
N ILE A 160 20.54 6.63 0.65
CA ILE A 160 21.50 6.78 -0.44
C ILE A 160 21.31 8.10 -1.18
N THR A 161 20.06 8.45 -1.49
CA THR A 161 19.77 9.72 -2.19
C THR A 161 20.26 10.91 -1.39
N SER A 162 20.04 10.93 -0.07
CA SER A 162 20.54 11.99 0.81
C SER A 162 22.08 12.08 0.83
N GLN A 163 22.77 10.94 0.80
CA GLN A 163 24.23 10.94 0.67
C GLN A 163 24.69 11.53 -0.67
N TYR A 164 23.99 11.20 -1.76
CA TYR A 164 24.30 11.76 -3.08
C TYR A 164 24.04 13.27 -3.17
N GLU A 165 22.96 13.77 -2.57
CA GLU A 165 22.71 15.22 -2.49
C GLU A 165 23.88 15.96 -1.85
N ARG A 166 24.42 15.42 -0.73
CA ARG A 166 25.60 15.98 -0.07
C ARG A 166 26.83 16.00 -0.99
N VAL A 167 27.09 14.90 -1.69
CA VAL A 167 28.22 14.81 -2.64
C VAL A 167 28.06 15.80 -3.79
N VAL A 168 26.84 15.99 -4.30
CA VAL A 168 26.56 16.96 -5.37
C VAL A 168 26.83 18.39 -4.88
N GLU A 169 26.36 18.76 -3.68
CA GLU A 169 26.66 20.07 -3.09
C GLU A 169 28.17 20.26 -2.87
N GLU A 170 28.84 19.24 -2.33
CA GLU A 170 30.28 19.20 -2.11
C GLU A 170 31.09 19.21 -3.42
N THR A 171 30.52 18.89 -4.59
CA THR A 171 31.24 18.89 -5.89
C THR A 171 30.80 19.97 -6.86
N LYS A 172 29.69 20.68 -6.59
CA LYS A 172 29.15 21.74 -7.45
C LYS A 172 30.16 22.87 -7.66
N LYS A 173 30.45 23.19 -8.92
CA LYS A 173 31.26 24.37 -9.32
C LYS A 173 30.38 25.33 -10.12
N LYS A 174 30.25 26.56 -9.64
CA LYS A 174 29.58 27.66 -10.34
C LYS A 174 30.61 28.77 -10.55
N TYR A 175 31.02 28.97 -11.80
CA TYR A 175 32.06 29.94 -12.12
C TYR A 175 31.52 31.38 -12.12
N TYR A 176 32.29 32.28 -11.52
CA TYR A 176 32.03 33.72 -11.44
C TYR A 176 33.18 34.54 -12.05
N PRO A 177 32.98 35.83 -12.35
CA PRO A 177 34.02 36.70 -12.87
C PRO A 177 35.30 36.68 -12.02
N SER A 178 36.44 36.62 -12.70
CA SER A 178 37.77 36.60 -12.07
C SER A 178 38.10 37.88 -11.33
N VAL A 179 38.87 37.78 -10.26
CA VAL A 179 39.45 38.91 -9.54
C VAL A 179 40.96 39.03 -9.78
N ASN A 180 41.55 40.19 -9.51
CA ASN A 180 42.98 40.40 -9.75
C ASN A 180 43.83 39.76 -8.63
N ASN A 181 43.49 40.00 -7.36
CA ASN A 181 44.19 39.48 -6.17
C ASN A 181 43.30 38.61 -5.29
N TYR A 182 43.91 37.79 -4.44
CA TYR A 182 43.18 36.96 -3.47
C TYR A 182 42.37 37.80 -2.48
N SER A 183 42.89 38.95 -2.05
CA SER A 183 42.21 39.90 -1.16
C SER A 183 40.88 40.42 -1.73
N ASP A 184 40.77 40.45 -3.06
CA ASP A 184 39.61 41.02 -3.75
C ASP A 184 38.42 40.05 -3.71
N LEU A 185 38.64 38.76 -3.39
CA LEU A 185 37.57 37.77 -3.28
C LEU A 185 36.52 38.16 -2.23
N ILE A 186 36.95 38.66 -1.08
CA ILE A 186 36.05 39.03 0.03
C ILE A 186 35.36 40.37 -0.26
N VAL A 187 36.00 41.25 -1.04
CA VAL A 187 35.47 42.57 -1.41
C VAL A 187 34.39 42.45 -2.49
N GLU A 188 34.68 41.70 -3.56
CA GLU A 188 33.77 41.51 -4.70
C GLU A 188 32.68 40.48 -4.39
N TYR A 189 32.98 39.48 -3.55
CA TYR A 189 32.05 38.43 -3.15
C TYR A 189 31.93 38.36 -1.61
N PRO A 190 31.26 39.34 -0.97
CA PRO A 190 31.16 39.40 0.50
C PRO A 190 30.22 38.34 1.09
N ASN A 191 29.31 37.77 0.29
CA ASN A 191 28.37 36.72 0.70
C ASN A 191 28.40 35.53 -0.27
N PRO A 192 29.51 34.77 -0.32
CA PRO A 192 29.63 33.63 -1.23
C PRO A 192 28.74 32.46 -0.81
N GLN A 193 28.25 31.69 -1.78
CA GLN A 193 27.51 30.44 -1.52
C GLN A 193 28.36 29.23 -1.89
N VAL A 194 28.08 28.09 -1.26
CA VAL A 194 28.82 26.83 -1.51
C VAL A 194 28.87 26.52 -3.01
N GLY A 195 30.08 26.22 -3.49
CA GLY A 195 30.34 25.89 -4.88
C GLY A 195 30.63 27.07 -5.79
N TRP A 196 30.53 28.32 -5.32
CA TRP A 196 31.03 29.47 -6.08
C TRP A 196 32.52 29.32 -6.34
N THR A 197 32.92 29.52 -7.59
CA THR A 197 34.26 29.25 -8.08
C THR A 197 34.78 30.49 -8.80
N VAL A 198 35.90 31.04 -8.34
CA VAL A 198 36.48 32.29 -8.86
C VAL A 198 37.96 32.08 -9.14
N ALA A 199 38.42 32.56 -10.30
CA ALA A 199 39.83 32.56 -10.65
C ALA A 199 40.50 33.87 -10.25
N VAL A 200 41.67 33.79 -9.61
CA VAL A 200 42.50 34.93 -9.23
C VAL A 200 43.61 35.09 -10.27
N LYS A 201 43.63 36.21 -10.98
CA LYS A 201 44.50 36.40 -12.16
C LYS A 201 45.99 36.43 -11.81
N ASN A 202 46.37 37.14 -10.75
CA ASN A 202 47.79 37.37 -10.46
C ASN A 202 48.54 36.10 -10.05
N ILE A 203 47.89 35.23 -9.30
CA ILE A 203 48.43 33.94 -8.85
C ILE A 203 47.99 32.77 -9.71
N LYS A 204 47.13 33.02 -10.71
CA LYS A 204 46.63 32.04 -11.67
C LYS A 204 45.91 30.84 -11.04
N THR A 205 45.39 30.99 -9.84
CA THR A 205 44.71 29.92 -9.08
C THR A 205 43.21 30.09 -9.10
N VAL A 206 42.48 28.98 -9.12
CA VAL A 206 41.02 28.93 -8.98
C VAL A 206 40.69 28.53 -7.56
N TYR A 207 39.86 29.35 -6.92
CA TYR A 207 39.35 29.10 -5.58
C TYR A 207 37.87 28.75 -5.63
N ARG A 208 37.44 27.91 -4.70
CA ARG A 208 36.05 27.51 -4.52
C ARG A 208 35.61 27.70 -3.08
N TRP A 209 34.46 28.33 -2.89
CA TRP A 209 33.87 28.49 -1.57
C TRP A 209 33.24 27.18 -1.08
N ASP A 210 33.66 26.71 0.10
CA ASP A 210 33.19 25.46 0.72
C ASP A 210 32.07 25.66 1.76
N GLY A 211 31.76 26.92 2.10
CA GLY A 211 30.80 27.29 3.15
C GLY A 211 31.43 28.07 4.30
N PHE A 212 32.75 27.96 4.48
CA PHE A 212 33.52 28.61 5.54
C PHE A 212 34.68 29.44 4.99
N GLU A 213 35.37 28.95 3.96
CA GLU A 213 36.53 29.61 3.35
C GLU A 213 36.66 29.36 1.84
N TRP A 214 37.53 30.15 1.20
CA TRP A 214 37.91 29.97 -0.20
C TRP A 214 39.03 28.92 -0.27
N VAL A 215 38.69 27.72 -0.74
CA VAL A 215 39.63 26.60 -0.89
C VAL A 215 40.28 26.63 -2.26
N ASP A 216 41.61 26.50 -2.32
CA ASP A 216 42.36 26.32 -3.56
C ASP A 216 41.99 24.98 -4.22
N ILE A 217 41.50 25.02 -5.46
CA ILE A 217 41.11 23.83 -6.22
C ILE A 217 41.96 23.62 -7.49
N GLY A 218 43.07 24.35 -7.62
CA GLY A 218 44.03 24.20 -8.70
C GLY A 218 44.15 25.42 -9.61
N VAL A 219 44.79 25.23 -10.76
CA VAL A 219 45.26 26.32 -11.61
C VAL A 219 44.23 26.72 -12.67
N SER A 220 44.12 28.02 -12.98
CA SER A 220 43.18 28.57 -13.94
C SER A 220 43.64 28.32 -15.38
N GLU A 221 42.86 27.55 -16.13
CA GLU A 221 43.08 27.34 -17.55
C GLU A 221 42.99 28.64 -18.37
N VAL A 222 42.18 29.60 -17.92
CA VAL A 222 41.94 30.88 -18.61
C VAL A 222 43.14 31.83 -18.53
N TYR A 223 43.92 31.79 -17.45
CA TYR A 223 45.01 32.76 -17.19
C TYR A 223 46.42 32.21 -17.40
N GLU A 224 46.56 30.92 -17.70
CA GLU A 224 47.88 30.32 -17.93
C GLU A 224 48.19 29.92 -19.36
N GLY A 225 47.22 29.89 -20.27
CA GLY A 225 47.51 29.73 -21.68
C GLY A 225 46.42 29.02 -22.47
N PHE A 226 46.53 29.13 -23.79
CA PHE A 226 45.77 28.31 -24.72
C PHE A 226 46.53 26.99 -24.98
N ASN A 227 45.78 25.94 -25.27
CA ASN A 227 46.36 24.65 -25.65
C ASN A 227 46.51 24.62 -27.18
N ILE A 228 47.68 24.21 -27.68
CA ILE A 228 47.88 23.88 -29.09
C ILE A 228 47.73 22.36 -29.23
N LEU A 229 46.92 21.94 -30.19
CA LEU A 229 46.90 20.55 -30.63
C LEU A 229 47.80 20.40 -31.85
N LEU A 230 48.89 19.65 -31.68
CA LEU A 230 49.73 19.20 -32.79
C LEU A 230 49.10 17.91 -33.31
N SER A 231 48.56 17.88 -34.53
CA SER A 231 47.92 16.69 -35.10
C SER A 231 47.86 16.77 -36.63
N ALA A 232 48.05 15.65 -37.32
CA ALA A 232 47.83 15.56 -38.77
C ALA A 232 46.34 15.71 -39.15
N TYR A 233 45.42 15.42 -38.22
CA TYR A 233 43.97 15.45 -38.43
C TYR A 233 43.31 16.59 -37.66
N GLU A 234 42.29 17.19 -38.27
CA GLU A 234 41.50 18.29 -37.70
C GLU A 234 40.80 17.85 -36.40
N PRO A 235 40.91 18.64 -35.31
CA PRO A 235 40.23 18.33 -34.06
C PRO A 235 38.71 18.49 -34.15
N HIS A 236 37.98 17.58 -33.51
CA HIS A 236 36.53 17.68 -33.32
C HIS A 236 36.07 18.82 -32.39
N SER A 237 36.98 19.42 -31.62
CA SER A 237 36.69 20.49 -30.65
C SER A 237 37.34 21.81 -31.07
N LEU A 238 36.54 22.88 -31.15
CA LEU A 238 36.94 24.22 -31.61
C LEU A 238 37.74 25.04 -30.58
N ASN A 239 38.01 24.49 -29.39
CA ASN A 239 38.66 25.21 -28.28
C ASN A 239 40.19 25.12 -28.28
N TYR A 240 40.80 24.70 -29.39
CA TYR A 240 42.24 24.54 -29.55
C TYR A 240 42.74 25.33 -30.75
N ILE A 241 43.95 25.87 -30.65
CA ILE A 241 44.69 26.27 -31.85
C ILE A 241 45.28 24.99 -32.45
N TRP A 242 44.82 24.62 -33.64
CA TRP A 242 45.31 23.45 -34.36
C TRP A 242 46.56 23.81 -35.16
N TYR A 243 47.64 23.07 -34.95
CA TYR A 243 48.83 23.13 -35.77
C TYR A 243 48.97 21.79 -36.50
N GLN A 244 48.80 21.85 -37.81
CA GLN A 244 48.84 20.68 -38.69
C GLN A 244 50.28 20.38 -39.09
N ASP A 245 50.77 19.22 -38.68
CA ASP A 245 52.06 18.69 -39.08
C ASP A 245 51.96 17.16 -39.22
N GLU A 246 52.22 16.67 -40.42
CA GLU A 246 52.11 15.25 -40.77
C GLU A 246 53.19 14.38 -40.12
N SER A 247 54.27 14.98 -39.64
CA SER A 247 55.40 14.28 -39.03
C SER A 247 55.25 14.08 -37.51
N LEU A 248 54.26 14.72 -36.90
CA LEU A 248 54.08 14.74 -35.44
C LEU A 248 52.92 13.84 -34.99
N SER A 249 53.17 13.06 -33.94
CA SER A 249 52.10 12.31 -33.28
C SER A 249 51.16 13.26 -32.52
N PRO A 250 49.84 12.99 -32.50
CA PRO A 250 48.86 13.84 -31.84
C PRO A 250 49.22 14.07 -30.37
N THR A 251 49.62 15.29 -30.04
CA THR A 251 49.99 15.63 -28.66
C THR A 251 49.44 17.00 -28.29
N LYS A 252 48.75 17.05 -27.14
CA LYS A 252 48.31 18.30 -26.53
C LYS A 252 49.50 18.94 -25.85
N LYS A 253 49.92 20.11 -26.32
CA LYS A 253 50.97 20.91 -25.67
C LYS A 253 50.41 22.23 -25.18
N ARG A 254 50.75 22.55 -23.93
CA ARG A 254 50.36 23.81 -23.28
C ARG A 254 51.32 24.91 -23.71
N VAL A 255 50.79 26.08 -24.06
CA VAL A 255 51.62 27.25 -24.37
C VAL A 255 51.80 28.09 -23.12
N VAL A 256 53.05 28.43 -22.81
CA VAL A 256 53.39 29.29 -21.66
C VAL A 256 53.73 30.69 -22.15
N ILE A 257 53.13 31.72 -21.55
CA ILE A 257 53.51 33.11 -21.82
C ILE A 257 54.75 33.43 -20.98
N SER A 258 55.85 33.84 -21.63
CA SER A 258 57.12 34.14 -20.97
C SER A 258 57.90 35.20 -21.75
N ASN A 259 58.65 36.06 -21.06
CA ASN A 259 59.54 37.03 -21.71
C ASN A 259 60.89 36.42 -22.14
N ALA A 260 61.19 35.21 -21.66
CA ALA A 260 62.41 34.46 -21.93
C ALA A 260 62.08 33.07 -22.48
N ALA A 261 62.90 32.58 -23.41
CA ALA A 261 62.77 31.25 -23.98
C ALA A 261 62.99 30.17 -22.89
N PRO A 262 62.11 29.17 -22.76
CA PRO A 262 62.27 28.06 -21.83
C PRO A 262 63.41 27.13 -22.28
N GLU A 263 64.10 26.53 -21.32
CA GLU A 263 65.35 25.80 -21.57
C GLU A 263 65.17 24.52 -22.40
N THR A 264 64.01 23.84 -22.37
CA THR A 264 63.75 22.68 -23.25
C THR A 264 62.26 22.45 -23.57
N GLY A 265 61.96 22.10 -24.84
CA GLY A 265 60.80 21.31 -25.28
C GLY A 265 59.38 21.89 -25.11
N GLN A 266 59.25 23.08 -24.51
CA GLN A 266 57.99 23.78 -24.26
C GLN A 266 57.68 24.79 -25.37
N ILE A 267 56.39 24.94 -25.69
CA ILE A 267 55.92 26.00 -26.59
C ILE A 267 55.67 27.24 -25.74
N TRP A 268 56.24 28.37 -26.14
CA TRP A 268 56.08 29.62 -25.43
C TRP A 268 55.73 30.75 -26.39
N TYR A 269 55.04 31.76 -25.85
CA TYR A 269 54.76 33.00 -26.54
C TYR A 269 55.45 34.14 -25.81
N LYS A 270 56.25 34.92 -26.56
CA LYS A 270 56.87 36.16 -26.07
C LYS A 270 55.88 37.31 -26.26
N PRO A 271 55.37 37.93 -25.19
CA PRO A 271 54.65 39.18 -25.34
C PRO A 271 55.67 40.29 -25.67
N ASP A 272 55.34 41.13 -26.65
CA ASP A 272 56.11 42.33 -27.00
C ASP A 272 56.14 43.37 -25.87
#